data_AF-A0AAU0X8W0-F1
#
_entry.id   AF-A0AAU0X8W0-F1
#
_cell.length_a   1.000
_cell.length_b   1.000
_cell.length_c   1.000
_cell.angle_alpha   90.00
_cell.angle_beta   90.00
_cell.angle_gamma   90.00
#
_symmetry.space_group_name_H-M   'P 1'
#
loop_
_entity.id
_entity.type
_entity.pdbx_description
1 polymer ?
#
loop_
_entity_poly.entity_id
_entity_poly.type
_entity_poly.pdbx_seq_one_letter_code
_entity_poly.pdbx_strand_id
1 'polypeptide(L)'
;MNVHDLTLYACAAAVVGPGLKVLDSSLAAPAGPRSRVPSVLRAWLPPIPVTAAAMVGVMAAFNVAQTVWPSLIGHLERRPDGAWWRAGTALLIQSSGRLQLLFNLAALIAVAPVAQRVFGSVRTLTLYLLPGVAAQAVSMEAWNPHGGGNSIAICGLVGALATVCALRGPNPGLRRLALLVPAAGLVLCVMANNHGVGLLVGAALGAAMTTLDPTGRRIRLPARPETAAS
;
A
#
# COMPACT_ATOMS: atom_id res chain seq x y z
N MET A 1 -8.11 27.68 -0.63
CA MET A 1 -8.16 26.23 -0.39
C MET A 1 -9.49 25.94 0.29
N ASN A 2 -10.35 25.10 -0.28
CA ASN A 2 -11.68 24.83 0.30
C ASN A 2 -11.59 23.72 1.37
N VAL A 3 -12.69 23.47 2.11
CA VAL A 3 -12.73 22.45 3.17
C VAL A 3 -12.42 21.05 2.64
N HIS A 4 -12.93 20.72 1.44
CA HIS A 4 -12.70 19.43 0.80
C HIS A 4 -11.21 19.17 0.52
N ASP A 5 -10.50 20.14 -0.03
CA ASP A 5 -9.06 20.06 -0.31
C ASP A 5 -8.26 19.93 0.98
N LEU A 6 -8.62 20.70 2.02
CA LEU A 6 -7.98 20.62 3.33
C LEU A 6 -8.16 19.22 3.94
N THR A 7 -9.36 18.65 3.88
CA THR A 7 -9.63 17.29 4.36
C THR A 7 -8.82 16.25 3.58
N LEU A 8 -8.74 16.39 2.26
CA LEU A 8 -7.96 15.48 1.41
C LEU A 8 -6.46 15.53 1.76
N TYR A 9 -5.89 16.73 1.90
CA TYR A 9 -4.48 16.88 2.29
C TYR A 9 -4.22 16.39 3.72
N ALA A 10 -5.14 16.60 4.65
CA ALA A 10 -5.05 16.06 6.00
C ALA A 10 -5.05 14.52 5.99
N CYS A 11 -5.92 13.89 5.20
CA CYS A 11 -5.93 12.44 5.01
C CYS A 11 -4.62 11.94 4.38
N ALA A 12 -4.12 12.62 3.35
CA ALA A 12 -2.84 12.28 2.73
C ALA A 12 -1.68 12.34 3.74
N ALA A 13 -1.62 13.39 4.56
CA ALA A 13 -0.61 13.51 5.62
C ALA A 13 -0.74 12.41 6.67
N ALA A 14 -1.97 12.07 7.07
CA ALA A 14 -2.27 10.99 8.02
C ALA A 14 -1.96 9.58 7.48
N VAL A 15 -1.89 9.40 6.16
CA VAL A 15 -1.46 8.15 5.53
C VAL A 15 0.06 8.13 5.35
N VAL A 16 0.64 9.19 4.80
CA VAL A 16 2.06 9.24 4.43
C VAL A 16 2.96 9.29 5.67
N GLY A 17 2.71 10.20 6.62
CA GLY A 17 3.57 10.37 7.80
C GLY A 17 3.61 9.13 8.68
N PRO A 18 2.46 8.66 9.18
CA PRO A 18 2.33 7.38 9.87
C PRO A 18 2.81 6.19 9.04
N GLY A 19 2.47 6.13 7.75
CA GLY A 19 2.88 5.04 6.85
C GLY A 19 4.39 4.89 6.72
N LEU A 20 5.13 5.99 6.55
CA LEU A 20 6.59 5.97 6.51
C LEU A 20 7.18 5.43 7.82
N LYS A 21 6.68 5.90 8.97
CA LYS A 21 7.11 5.40 10.28
C LYS A 21 6.79 3.92 10.48
N VAL A 22 5.64 3.46 9.98
CA VAL A 22 5.25 2.05 9.99
C VAL A 22 6.20 1.22 9.12
N LEU A 23 6.51 1.66 7.89
CA LEU A 23 7.45 0.97 7.00
C LEU A 23 8.84 0.85 7.65
N ASP A 24 9.34 1.93 8.23
CA ASP A 24 10.64 1.97 8.90
C ASP A 24 10.69 1.00 10.08
N SER A 25 9.63 1.00 10.90
CA SER A 25 9.51 0.11 12.06
C SER A 25 9.27 -1.36 11.71
N SER A 26 8.83 -1.63 10.48
CA SER A 26 8.54 -2.99 10.00
C SER A 26 9.81 -3.74 9.57
N LEU A 27 10.94 -3.03 9.46
CA LEU A 27 12.24 -3.60 9.12
C LEU A 27 13.16 -3.56 10.33
N ALA A 28 13.94 -4.63 10.52
CA ALA A 28 14.86 -4.71 11.64
C ALA A 28 15.88 -3.56 11.60
N ALA A 29 16.23 -3.06 12.78
CA ALA A 29 17.31 -2.10 12.93
C ALA A 29 18.61 -2.74 12.41
N PRO A 30 19.28 -2.13 11.43
CA PRO A 30 20.50 -2.68 10.87
C PRO A 30 21.67 -2.58 11.88
N ALA A 31 22.47 -3.65 11.98
CA ALA A 31 23.77 -3.62 12.65
C ALA A 31 24.89 -3.21 11.67
N GLY A 32 25.95 -2.59 12.20
CA GLY A 32 27.17 -2.29 11.45
C GLY A 32 26.97 -1.30 10.28
N PRO A 33 27.71 -1.44 9.17
CA PRO A 33 27.70 -0.48 8.05
C PRO A 33 26.32 -0.26 7.40
N ARG A 34 25.39 -1.21 7.56
CA ARG A 34 24.03 -1.15 7.00
C ARG A 34 23.14 -0.10 7.68
N SER A 35 23.57 0.47 8.81
CA SER A 35 22.87 1.55 9.52
C SER A 35 22.76 2.84 8.72
N ARG A 36 23.67 3.05 7.76
CA ARG A 36 23.68 4.22 6.88
C ARG A 36 22.70 4.09 5.71
N VAL A 37 22.15 2.90 5.46
CA VAL A 37 21.23 2.65 4.36
C VAL A 37 19.79 2.98 4.79
N PRO A 38 19.05 3.83 4.05
CA PRO A 38 17.64 4.08 4.28
C PRO A 38 16.82 2.80 4.38
N SER A 39 15.89 2.74 5.33
CA SER A 39 14.98 1.61 5.60
C SER A 39 14.38 1.01 4.34
N VAL A 40 13.82 1.85 3.48
CA VAL A 40 13.17 1.43 2.24
C VAL A 40 14.14 0.67 1.32
N LEU A 41 15.39 1.11 1.22
CA LEU A 41 16.41 0.43 0.43
C LEU A 41 16.87 -0.88 1.11
N ARG A 42 16.82 -0.97 2.45
CA ARG A 42 17.13 -2.21 3.17
C ARG A 42 16.15 -3.34 2.84
N ALA A 43 14.90 -3.02 2.53
CA ALA A 43 13.90 -4.03 2.15
C ALA A 43 14.27 -4.81 0.87
N TRP A 44 15.12 -4.22 0.03
CA TRP A 44 15.62 -4.79 -1.23
C TRP A 44 16.92 -5.59 -1.09
N LEU A 45 17.59 -5.54 0.07
CA LEU A 45 18.84 -6.27 0.28
C LEU A 45 18.65 -7.79 0.16
N PRO A 46 19.66 -8.56 -0.25
CA PRO A 46 19.53 -10.01 -0.38
C PRO A 46 19.03 -10.72 0.91
N PRO A 47 18.22 -11.80 0.79
CA PRO A 47 17.64 -12.29 -0.47
C PRO A 47 16.61 -11.30 -1.03
N ILE A 48 16.63 -11.13 -2.36
CA ILE A 48 15.78 -10.16 -3.06
C ILE A 48 14.30 -10.56 -2.90
N PRO A 49 13.40 -9.64 -2.54
CA PRO A 49 11.97 -9.92 -2.45
C PRO A 49 11.37 -10.13 -3.84
N VAL A 50 11.39 -11.37 -4.33
CA VAL A 50 11.04 -11.72 -5.73
C VAL A 50 9.64 -11.26 -6.12
N THR A 51 8.64 -11.40 -5.25
CA THR A 51 7.27 -10.97 -5.55
C THR A 51 7.17 -9.46 -5.70
N ALA A 52 7.80 -8.69 -4.82
CA ALA A 52 7.86 -7.24 -4.93
C ALA A 52 8.62 -6.81 -6.19
N ALA A 53 9.74 -7.47 -6.49
CA ALA A 53 10.50 -7.23 -7.72
C ALA A 53 9.64 -7.49 -8.97
N ALA A 54 8.89 -8.60 -9.00
CA ALA A 54 7.97 -8.91 -10.08
C ALA A 54 6.83 -7.89 -10.19
N MET A 55 6.22 -7.47 -9.08
CA MET A 55 5.19 -6.43 -9.07
C MET A 55 5.70 -5.11 -9.64
N VAL A 56 6.91 -4.69 -9.24
CA VAL A 56 7.57 -3.48 -9.76
C VAL A 56 7.90 -3.65 -11.25
N GLY A 57 8.43 -4.80 -11.66
CA GLY A 57 8.75 -5.10 -13.06
C GLY A 57 7.53 -5.08 -13.97
N VAL A 58 6.42 -5.71 -13.55
CA VAL A 58 5.15 -5.67 -14.27
C VAL A 58 4.63 -4.24 -14.40
N MET A 59 4.61 -3.48 -13.30
CA MET A 59 4.17 -2.09 -13.33
C MET A 59 5.06 -1.21 -14.22
N ALA A 60 6.39 -1.39 -14.17
CA ALA A 60 7.32 -0.71 -15.05
C ALA A 60 7.07 -1.05 -16.53
N ALA A 61 6.82 -2.33 -16.85
CA ALA A 61 6.51 -2.76 -18.21
C ALA A 61 5.22 -2.12 -18.74
N PHE A 62 4.15 -2.12 -17.94
CA PHE A 62 2.90 -1.45 -18.34
C PHE A 62 3.07 0.07 -18.45
N ASN A 63 3.84 0.69 -17.57
CA ASN A 63 4.16 2.12 -17.63
C ASN A 63 4.89 2.51 -18.93
N VAL A 64 5.83 1.68 -19.39
CA VAL A 64 6.47 1.85 -20.70
C VAL A 64 5.45 1.62 -21.82
N ALA A 65 4.70 0.53 -21.76
CA ALA A 65 3.70 0.18 -22.77
C ALA A 65 2.66 1.28 -22.99
N GLN A 66 2.09 1.84 -21.92
CA GLN A 66 1.11 2.93 -22.02
C GLN A 66 1.73 4.26 -22.49
N THR A 67 3.04 4.44 -22.30
CA THR A 67 3.74 5.65 -22.77
C THR A 67 3.98 5.58 -24.27
N VAL A 68 4.34 4.41 -24.79
CA VAL A 68 4.54 4.18 -26.23
C VAL A 68 3.21 3.99 -26.96
N TRP A 69 2.21 3.43 -26.29
CA TRP A 69 0.87 3.19 -26.83
C TRP A 69 -0.22 3.78 -25.92
N PRO A 70 -0.50 5.10 -26.03
CA PRO A 70 -1.45 5.79 -25.15
C PRO A 70 -2.86 5.19 -25.15
N SER A 71 -3.32 4.65 -26.28
CA SER A 71 -4.63 4.01 -26.39
C SER A 71 -4.78 2.79 -25.48
N LEU A 72 -3.68 2.19 -25.01
CA LEU A 72 -3.70 1.08 -24.03
C LEU A 72 -4.50 1.43 -22.77
N ILE A 73 -4.47 2.70 -22.34
CA ILE A 73 -5.24 3.16 -21.17
C ILE A 73 -6.73 2.89 -21.36
N GLY A 74 -7.30 3.27 -22.51
CA GLY A 74 -8.73 3.05 -22.80
C GLY A 74 -9.14 1.57 -22.85
N HIS A 75 -8.21 0.68 -23.23
CA HIS A 75 -8.45 -0.76 -23.25
C HIS A 75 -8.52 -1.38 -21.84
N LEU A 76 -7.84 -0.78 -20.85
CA LEU A 76 -7.65 -1.38 -19.52
C LEU A 76 -8.32 -0.61 -18.37
N GLU A 77 -8.64 0.67 -18.54
CA GLU A 77 -9.23 1.51 -17.50
C GLU A 77 -10.60 1.02 -17.01
N ARG A 78 -11.04 1.47 -15.84
CA ARG A 78 -12.44 1.29 -15.45
C ARG A 78 -13.30 2.24 -16.29
N ARG A 79 -14.53 1.80 -16.61
CA ARG A 79 -15.53 2.61 -17.31
C ARG A 79 -16.94 2.16 -16.88
N PRO A 80 -17.93 3.05 -16.84
CA PRO A 80 -19.32 2.65 -16.63
C PRO A 80 -19.72 1.73 -17.79
N ASP A 81 -20.44 0.65 -17.47
CA ASP A 81 -20.88 -0.42 -18.39
C ASP A 81 -19.73 -1.27 -18.99
N GLY A 82 -18.53 -1.15 -18.45
CA GLY A 82 -17.40 -2.01 -18.80
C GLY A 82 -17.57 -3.43 -18.26
N ALA A 83 -16.89 -4.39 -18.91
CA ALA A 83 -16.83 -5.75 -18.38
C ALA A 83 -16.17 -5.79 -16.99
N TRP A 84 -16.68 -6.64 -16.09
CA TRP A 84 -16.28 -6.70 -14.67
C TRP A 84 -14.76 -6.86 -14.44
N TRP A 85 -14.06 -7.50 -15.37
CA TRP A 85 -12.60 -7.69 -15.28
C TRP A 85 -11.81 -6.37 -15.37
N ARG A 86 -12.45 -5.27 -15.80
CA ARG A 86 -11.83 -3.94 -15.84
C ARG A 86 -11.44 -3.43 -14.45
N ALA A 87 -12.12 -3.89 -13.39
CA ALA A 87 -11.67 -3.63 -12.02
C ALA A 87 -10.27 -4.21 -11.74
N GLY A 88 -9.90 -5.31 -12.39
CA GLY A 88 -8.56 -5.88 -12.32
C GLY A 88 -7.56 -5.15 -13.21
N THR A 89 -7.90 -4.99 -14.50
CA THR A 89 -6.95 -4.41 -15.48
C THR A 89 -6.64 -2.95 -15.23
N ALA A 90 -7.56 -2.19 -14.62
CA ALA A 90 -7.33 -0.79 -14.26
C ALA A 90 -6.20 -0.61 -13.23
N LEU A 91 -5.78 -1.67 -12.53
CA LEU A 91 -4.59 -1.65 -11.67
C LEU A 91 -3.27 -1.67 -12.45
N LEU A 92 -3.28 -2.00 -13.74
CA LEU A 92 -2.07 -2.12 -14.56
C LEU A 92 -1.68 -0.81 -15.23
N ILE A 93 -2.56 0.18 -15.28
CA ILE A 93 -2.34 1.45 -15.99
C ILE A 93 -2.37 2.66 -15.04
N GLN A 94 -1.93 3.80 -15.54
CA GLN A 94 -1.91 5.09 -14.84
C GLN A 94 -2.59 6.14 -15.73
N SER A 95 -3.86 6.44 -15.46
CA SER A 95 -4.70 7.28 -16.34
C SER A 95 -4.50 8.79 -16.14
N SER A 96 -3.93 9.22 -15.02
CA SER A 96 -3.77 10.63 -14.64
C SER A 96 -2.41 11.22 -15.04
N GLY A 97 -1.73 10.59 -16.00
CA GLY A 97 -0.50 11.11 -16.62
C GLY A 97 0.80 10.73 -15.91
N ARG A 98 1.89 11.38 -16.35
CA ARG A 98 3.27 10.98 -16.02
C ARG A 98 3.62 11.12 -14.53
N LEU A 99 3.02 12.08 -13.83
CA LEU A 99 3.28 12.29 -12.41
C LEU A 99 2.68 11.16 -11.56
N GLN A 100 1.45 10.74 -11.87
CA GLN A 100 0.82 9.58 -11.23
C GLN A 100 1.68 8.33 -11.45
N LEU A 101 2.14 8.13 -12.68
CA LEU A 101 3.01 7.01 -13.05
C LEU A 101 4.28 6.95 -12.20
N LEU A 102 5.02 8.06 -12.12
CA LEU A 102 6.27 8.12 -11.36
C LEU A 102 6.02 7.92 -9.87
N PHE A 103 5.00 8.62 -9.32
CA PHE A 103 4.67 8.54 -7.90
C PHE A 103 4.25 7.12 -7.51
N ASN A 104 3.39 6.48 -8.30
CA ASN A 104 2.90 5.14 -8.00
C ASN A 104 3.96 4.06 -8.15
N LEU A 105 4.87 4.20 -9.13
CA LEU A 105 6.02 3.30 -9.23
C LEU A 105 6.95 3.45 -8.03
N ALA A 106 7.27 4.69 -7.63
CA ALA A 106 8.11 4.96 -6.45
C ALA A 106 7.46 4.43 -5.16
N ALA A 107 6.15 4.65 -4.97
CA ALA A 107 5.40 4.14 -3.84
C ALA A 107 5.38 2.60 -3.82
N LEU A 108 5.22 1.94 -4.97
CA LEU A 108 5.27 0.48 -5.07
C LEU A 108 6.65 -0.05 -4.71
N ILE A 109 7.71 0.58 -5.22
CA ILE A 109 9.11 0.26 -4.89
C ILE A 109 9.36 0.38 -3.38
N ALA A 110 8.71 1.35 -2.72
CA ALA A 110 8.88 1.56 -1.30
C ALA A 110 8.11 0.55 -0.44
N VAL A 111 6.85 0.27 -0.78
CA VAL A 111 5.90 -0.45 0.08
C VAL A 111 5.92 -1.95 -0.16
N ALA A 112 5.93 -2.40 -1.42
CA ALA A 112 5.85 -3.83 -1.77
C ALA A 112 6.94 -4.70 -1.13
N PRO A 113 8.24 -4.34 -1.14
CA PRO A 113 9.27 -5.19 -0.53
C PRO A 113 9.08 -5.28 0.99
N VAL A 114 8.69 -4.19 1.67
CA VAL A 114 8.42 -4.21 3.12
C VAL A 114 7.25 -5.13 3.42
N ALA A 115 6.16 -5.01 2.65
CA ALA A 115 5.03 -5.93 2.77
C ALA A 115 5.45 -7.39 2.57
N GLN A 116 6.31 -7.69 1.59
CA GLN A 116 6.82 -9.05 1.39
C GLN A 116 7.66 -9.56 2.56
N ARG A 117 8.48 -8.70 3.18
CA ARG A 117 9.25 -9.09 4.38
C ARG A 117 8.35 -9.42 5.57
N VAL A 118 7.25 -8.68 5.73
CA VAL A 118 6.33 -8.86 6.87
C VAL A 118 5.38 -10.02 6.67
N PHE A 119 4.77 -10.14 5.48
CA PHE A 119 3.68 -11.07 5.22
C PHE A 119 4.08 -12.31 4.41
N GLY A 120 5.20 -12.26 3.69
CA GLY A 120 5.58 -13.24 2.69
C GLY A 120 4.89 -13.05 1.34
N SER A 121 5.40 -13.72 0.31
CA SER A 121 5.01 -13.55 -1.10
C SER A 121 3.52 -13.60 -1.38
N VAL A 122 2.85 -14.69 -1.01
CA VAL A 122 1.43 -14.91 -1.35
C VAL A 122 0.54 -13.85 -0.72
N ARG A 123 0.75 -13.58 0.57
CA ARG A 123 -0.05 -12.60 1.32
C ARG A 123 0.16 -11.19 0.80
N THR A 124 1.38 -10.81 0.42
CA THR A 124 1.62 -9.50 -0.20
C THR A 124 0.83 -9.34 -1.49
N LEU A 125 0.81 -10.36 -2.35
CA LEU A 125 0.02 -10.30 -3.57
C LEU A 125 -1.48 -10.22 -3.27
N THR A 126 -1.99 -10.99 -2.31
CA THR A 126 -3.38 -10.93 -1.85
C THR A 126 -3.76 -9.55 -1.31
N LEU A 127 -2.89 -8.96 -0.46
CA LEU A 127 -3.08 -7.64 0.16
C LEU A 127 -2.93 -6.49 -0.85
N TYR A 128 -2.33 -6.73 -2.00
CA TYR A 128 -2.29 -5.79 -3.11
C TYR A 128 -3.54 -5.93 -3.99
N LEU A 129 -3.83 -7.15 -4.46
CA LEU A 129 -4.88 -7.41 -5.43
C LEU A 129 -6.29 -7.26 -4.85
N LEU A 130 -6.60 -7.85 -3.69
CA LEU A 130 -7.97 -7.82 -3.16
C LEU A 130 -8.43 -6.40 -2.82
N PRO A 131 -7.67 -5.59 -2.05
CA PRO A 131 -8.07 -4.20 -1.80
C PRO A 131 -8.10 -3.37 -3.08
N GLY A 132 -7.15 -3.59 -3.98
CA GLY A 132 -7.06 -2.88 -5.26
C GLY A 132 -8.29 -3.12 -6.14
N VAL A 133 -8.64 -4.38 -6.37
CA VAL A 133 -9.79 -4.77 -7.19
C VAL A 133 -11.10 -4.32 -6.54
N ALA A 134 -11.24 -4.48 -5.22
CA ALA A 134 -12.42 -4.00 -4.50
C ALA A 134 -12.60 -2.48 -4.66
N ALA A 135 -11.52 -1.70 -4.51
CA ALA A 135 -11.57 -0.26 -4.67
C ALA A 135 -11.84 0.18 -6.11
N GLN A 136 -11.29 -0.53 -7.12
CA GLN A 136 -11.64 -0.28 -8.52
C GLN A 136 -13.10 -0.60 -8.81
N ALA A 137 -13.62 -1.72 -8.30
CA ALA A 137 -15.02 -2.11 -8.51
C ALA A 137 -15.98 -1.08 -7.91
N VAL A 138 -15.76 -0.64 -6.67
CA VAL A 138 -16.56 0.42 -6.04
C VAL A 138 -16.48 1.72 -6.85
N SER A 139 -15.31 2.04 -7.39
CA SER A 139 -15.12 3.23 -8.23
C SER A 139 -15.87 3.14 -9.55
N MET A 140 -15.81 1.98 -10.19
CA MET A 140 -16.45 1.69 -11.48
C MET A 140 -17.97 1.84 -11.39
N GLU A 141 -18.57 1.40 -10.29
CA GLU A 141 -20.02 1.42 -10.11
C GLU A 141 -20.55 2.76 -9.58
N ALA A 142 -19.85 3.41 -8.64
CA ALA A 142 -20.49 4.46 -7.84
C ALA A 142 -19.68 5.75 -7.64
N TRP A 143 -18.34 5.70 -7.62
CA TRP A 143 -17.56 6.86 -7.12
C TRP A 143 -16.79 7.62 -8.18
N ASN A 144 -16.05 6.92 -9.03
CA ASN A 144 -15.24 7.53 -10.08
C ASN A 144 -15.10 6.54 -11.24
N PRO A 145 -16.09 6.49 -12.13
CA PRO A 145 -16.28 5.35 -13.03
C PRO A 145 -15.26 5.31 -14.16
N HIS A 146 -14.39 6.31 -14.32
CA HIS A 146 -13.36 6.35 -15.37
C HIS A 146 -11.94 6.34 -14.77
N GLY A 147 -11.00 5.71 -15.48
CA GLY A 147 -9.57 5.77 -15.20
C GLY A 147 -8.98 4.51 -14.53
N GLY A 148 -7.74 4.63 -14.06
CA GLY A 148 -7.01 3.52 -13.45
C GLY A 148 -5.75 3.99 -12.72
N GLY A 149 -5.17 3.07 -11.96
CA GLY A 149 -4.05 3.34 -11.08
C GLY A 149 -3.96 2.30 -9.98
N ASN A 150 -2.75 1.86 -9.69
CA ASN A 150 -2.49 0.93 -8.59
C ASN A 150 -2.30 1.60 -7.21
N SER A 151 -2.43 2.93 -7.10
CA SER A 151 -2.30 3.62 -5.81
C SER A 151 -3.23 3.05 -4.75
N ILE A 152 -4.46 2.68 -5.12
CA ILE A 152 -5.44 2.07 -4.22
C ILE A 152 -5.07 0.65 -3.77
N ALA A 153 -4.31 -0.09 -4.58
CA ALA A 153 -3.72 -1.38 -4.21
C ALA A 153 -2.53 -1.19 -3.25
N ILE A 154 -1.71 -0.16 -3.49
CA ILE A 154 -0.63 0.25 -2.57
C ILE A 154 -1.23 0.69 -1.22
N CYS A 155 -2.34 1.42 -1.22
CA CYS A 155 -3.13 1.73 -0.02
C CYS A 155 -3.56 0.45 0.72
N GLY A 156 -3.91 -0.62 0.00
CA GLY A 156 -4.15 -1.94 0.59
C GLY A 156 -2.97 -2.47 1.41
N LEU A 157 -1.76 -2.42 0.84
CA LEU A 157 -0.53 -2.80 1.54
C LEU A 157 -0.24 -1.91 2.74
N VAL A 158 -0.40 -0.59 2.60
CA VAL A 158 -0.18 0.39 3.67
C VAL A 158 -1.18 0.18 4.81
N GLY A 159 -2.46 -0.03 4.52
CA GLY A 159 -3.50 -0.32 5.50
C GLY A 159 -3.20 -1.61 6.27
N ALA A 160 -2.80 -2.67 5.57
CA ALA A 160 -2.44 -3.94 6.21
C ALA A 160 -1.23 -3.80 7.14
N LEU A 161 -0.15 -3.15 6.67
CA LEU A 161 1.05 -2.88 7.47
C LEU A 161 0.73 -2.03 8.70
N ALA A 162 -0.07 -0.98 8.53
CA ALA A 162 -0.48 -0.10 9.62
C ALA A 162 -1.27 -0.84 10.69
N THR A 163 -2.22 -1.70 10.31
CA THR A 163 -3.00 -2.46 11.27
C THR A 163 -2.17 -3.51 12.00
N VAL A 164 -1.25 -4.20 11.32
CA VAL A 164 -0.31 -5.11 11.99
C VAL A 164 0.56 -4.33 12.99
N CYS A 165 1.03 -3.15 12.61
CA CYS A 165 1.77 -2.25 13.50
C CYS A 165 0.91 -1.75 14.67
N ALA A 166 -0.37 -1.45 14.48
CA ALA A 166 -1.27 -1.06 15.56
C ALA A 166 -1.47 -2.18 16.59
N LEU A 167 -1.54 -3.42 16.12
CA LEU A 167 -1.75 -4.61 16.96
C LEU A 167 -0.46 -5.10 17.64
N ARG A 168 0.68 -5.06 16.93
CA ARG A 168 1.94 -5.70 17.35
C ARG A 168 3.15 -4.77 17.41
N GLY A 169 2.96 -3.48 17.17
CA GLY A 169 4.04 -2.51 17.10
C GLY A 169 4.84 -2.46 18.41
N PRO A 170 6.15 -2.13 18.33
CA PRO A 170 7.09 -2.26 19.44
C PRO A 170 6.83 -1.31 20.62
N ASN A 171 6.09 -0.22 20.39
CA ASN A 171 5.78 0.76 21.43
C ASN A 171 4.36 1.34 21.25
N PRO A 172 3.70 1.77 22.35
CA PRO A 172 2.31 2.23 22.30
C PRO A 172 2.10 3.51 21.49
N GLY A 173 3.11 4.38 21.38
CA GLY A 173 3.02 5.60 20.58
C GLY A 173 2.89 5.31 19.09
N LEU A 174 3.74 4.44 18.56
CA LEU A 174 3.69 3.98 17.17
C LEU A 174 2.40 3.20 16.88
N ARG A 175 1.94 2.38 17.82
CA ARG A 175 0.66 1.66 17.68
C ARG A 175 -0.51 2.62 17.50
N ARG A 176 -0.60 3.67 18.32
CA ARG A 176 -1.62 4.73 18.18
C ARG A 176 -1.46 5.50 16.87
N LEU A 177 -0.22 5.83 16.50
CA LEU A 177 0.05 6.53 15.25
C LEU A 177 -0.42 5.73 14.04
N ALA A 178 -0.21 4.41 14.05
CA ALA A 178 -0.61 3.53 12.96
C ALA A 178 -2.14 3.49 12.77
N LEU A 179 -2.94 3.74 13.82
CA LEU A 179 -4.41 3.84 13.71
C LEU A 179 -4.89 5.05 12.90
N LEU A 180 -4.04 6.06 12.68
CA LEU A 180 -4.39 7.20 11.82
C LEU A 180 -4.61 6.78 10.36
N VAL A 181 -3.95 5.70 9.91
CA VAL A 181 -4.07 5.20 8.54
C VAL A 181 -5.48 4.66 8.25
N PRO A 182 -6.03 3.67 8.99
CA PRO A 182 -7.41 3.25 8.78
C PRO A 182 -8.43 4.35 9.12
N ALA A 183 -8.15 5.25 10.07
CA ALA A 183 -9.02 6.39 10.34
C ALA A 183 -9.11 7.34 9.12
N ALA A 184 -7.99 7.65 8.47
CA ALA A 184 -7.99 8.39 7.21
C ALA A 184 -8.74 7.63 6.11
N GLY A 185 -8.64 6.29 6.09
CA GLY A 185 -9.40 5.44 5.18
C GLY A 185 -10.92 5.60 5.32
N LEU A 186 -11.42 5.69 6.56
CA LEU A 186 -12.84 5.96 6.84
C LEU A 186 -13.26 7.33 6.29
N VAL A 187 -12.49 8.38 6.59
CA VAL A 187 -12.77 9.74 6.11
C VAL A 187 -12.78 9.78 4.58
N LEU A 188 -11.80 9.13 3.93
CA LEU A 188 -11.73 9.05 2.47
C LEU A 188 -12.95 8.32 1.88
N CYS A 189 -13.47 7.27 2.51
CA CYS A 189 -14.70 6.62 2.06
C CYS A 189 -15.92 7.53 2.17
N VAL A 190 -16.03 8.33 3.24
CA VAL A 190 -17.10 9.32 3.40
C VAL A 190 -17.04 10.38 2.29
N MET A 191 -15.84 10.68 1.79
CA MET A 191 -15.62 11.57 0.64
C MET A 191 -15.79 10.87 -0.73
N ALA A 192 -16.27 9.63 -0.77
CA ALA A 192 -16.31 8.79 -1.98
C ALA A 192 -14.95 8.69 -2.71
N ASN A 193 -13.85 8.71 -1.94
CA ASN A 193 -12.50 8.54 -2.45
C ASN A 193 -12.04 7.09 -2.29
N ASN A 194 -11.77 6.43 -3.42
CA ASN A 194 -11.45 5.01 -3.51
C ASN A 194 -10.14 4.59 -2.80
N HIS A 195 -9.24 5.52 -2.50
CA HIS A 195 -8.09 5.25 -1.64
C HIS A 195 -8.54 4.78 -0.25
N GLY A 196 -9.70 5.27 0.23
CA GLY A 196 -10.32 4.82 1.46
C GLY A 196 -10.65 3.32 1.44
N VAL A 197 -11.26 2.82 0.36
CA VAL A 197 -11.60 1.38 0.23
C VAL A 197 -10.34 0.54 0.25
N GLY A 198 -9.32 0.94 -0.51
CA GLY A 198 -8.03 0.27 -0.50
C GLY A 198 -7.44 0.17 0.92
N LEU A 199 -7.38 1.29 1.64
CA LEU A 199 -6.88 1.34 3.01
C LEU A 199 -7.68 0.44 3.96
N LEU A 200 -9.01 0.50 3.92
CA LEU A 200 -9.88 -0.22 4.85
C LEU A 200 -9.91 -1.73 4.59
N VAL A 201 -10.01 -2.15 3.33
CA VAL A 201 -9.97 -3.59 2.98
C VAL A 201 -8.59 -4.15 3.32
N GLY A 202 -7.52 -3.42 3.02
CA GLY A 202 -6.16 -3.78 3.43
C GLY A 202 -6.01 -3.90 4.96
N ALA A 203 -6.50 -2.92 5.71
CA ALA A 203 -6.50 -2.91 7.17
C ALA A 203 -7.27 -4.09 7.75
N ALA A 204 -8.46 -4.39 7.23
CA ALA A 204 -9.29 -5.51 7.66
C ALA A 204 -8.60 -6.87 7.40
N LEU A 205 -8.03 -7.07 6.21
CA LEU A 205 -7.27 -8.28 5.89
C LEU A 205 -6.01 -8.38 6.76
N GLY A 206 -5.30 -7.28 6.99
CA GLY A 206 -4.14 -7.24 7.88
C GLY A 206 -4.51 -7.62 9.32
N ALA A 207 -5.63 -7.11 9.84
CA ALA A 207 -6.17 -7.50 11.15
C ALA A 207 -6.51 -8.99 11.20
N ALA A 208 -7.23 -9.50 10.20
CA ALA A 208 -7.62 -10.90 10.12
C ALA A 208 -6.39 -11.82 10.09
N MET A 209 -5.40 -11.54 9.22
CA MET A 209 -4.18 -12.36 9.14
C MET A 209 -3.36 -12.30 10.45
N THR A 210 -3.36 -11.16 11.14
CA THR A 210 -2.65 -11.00 12.42
C THR A 210 -3.35 -11.77 13.53
N THR A 211 -4.67 -11.67 13.64
CA THR A 211 -5.45 -12.38 14.66
C THR A 211 -5.42 -13.90 14.45
N LEU A 212 -5.37 -14.37 13.21
CA LEU A 212 -5.24 -15.78 12.86
C LEU A 212 -3.81 -16.35 13.02
N ASP A 213 -2.80 -15.51 13.27
CA ASP A 213 -1.41 -15.94 13.58
C ASP A 213 -1.01 -15.50 15.00
N PRO A 214 -1.69 -15.93 16.08
CA PRO A 214 -1.49 -15.39 17.42
C PRO A 214 -0.05 -15.53 17.93
N THR A 215 0.69 -16.53 17.44
CA THR A 215 2.08 -16.79 17.81
C THR A 215 3.11 -15.88 17.12
N GLY A 216 2.71 -15.09 16.12
CA GLY A 216 3.63 -14.24 15.35
C GLY A 216 4.67 -15.00 14.52
N ARG A 217 4.46 -16.30 14.30
CA ARG A 217 5.39 -17.14 13.52
C ARG A 217 5.36 -16.82 12.04
N ARG A 218 4.19 -16.41 11.53
CA ARG A 218 3.92 -16.17 10.11
C ARG A 218 4.00 -14.69 9.73
N ILE A 219 3.70 -13.79 10.66
CA ILE A 219 3.81 -12.33 10.51
C ILE A 219 4.76 -11.81 11.58
N ARG A 220 5.96 -11.41 11.16
CA ARG A 220 7.02 -10.93 12.04
C ARG A 220 7.26 -9.45 11.81
N LEU A 221 7.08 -8.69 12.89
CA LEU A 221 7.70 -7.38 13.03
C LEU A 221 9.02 -7.54 13.79
N PRO A 222 9.98 -6.62 13.62
CA PRO A 222 11.21 -6.62 14.40
C PRO A 222 10.90 -6.59 15.89
N ALA A 223 11.63 -7.40 16.66
CA ALA A 223 11.56 -7.34 18.11
C ALA A 223 11.99 -5.96 18.61
N ARG A 224 11.44 -5.54 19.74
CA ARG A 224 11.93 -4.37 20.47
C ARG A 224 13.41 -4.64 20.80
N PRO A 225 14.35 -3.71 20.56
CA PRO A 225 15.63 -3.82 21.23
C PRO A 225 15.30 -3.83 22.73
N GLU A 226 15.67 -4.90 23.43
CA GLU A 226 15.70 -4.88 24.88
C GLU A 226 16.47 -3.62 25.23
N THR A 227 15.81 -2.70 25.94
CA THR A 227 16.51 -1.62 26.60
C THR A 227 17.55 -2.33 27.45
N ALA A 228 18.83 -2.24 27.05
CA ALA A 228 19.93 -2.59 27.92
C ALA A 228 19.64 -1.84 29.21
N ALA A 229 19.27 -2.59 30.25
CA ALA A 229 19.03 -2.04 31.56
C ALA A 229 20.35 -1.40 31.98
N SER A 230 20.34 -0.06 32.03
CA SER A 230 21.36 0.76 32.67
C SER A 230 20.74 1.37 33.91
#